data_AF-A0A4R7WVE1-F1
#
_entry.id   AF-A0A4R7WVE1-F1
#
_cell.length_a   1.000
_cell.length_b   1.000
_cell.length_c   1.000
_cell.angle_alpha   90.00
_cell.angle_beta   90.00
_cell.angle_gamma   90.00
#
_symmetry.space_group_name_H-M   'P 1'
#
loop_
_entity.id
_entity.type
_entity.pdbx_description
1 polymer ?
#
loop_
_entity_poly.entity_id
_entity_poly.type
_entity_poly.pdbx_seq_one_letter_code
_entity_poly.pdbx_strand_id
1 'polypeptide(L)' 'MHVPDPRSEYDTLIAATALVHGMTVVTRNTADFAASGVMLLNPWISQLNEEPVPYGIES' A
#
# COMPACT_ATOMS: atom_id res chain seq x y z
N MET A 1 2.16 -23.64 17.29
CA MET A 1 2.71 -23.97 15.97
C MET A 1 1.93 -23.15 14.96
N HIS A 2 2.50 -22.04 14.47
CA HIS A 2 1.82 -21.11 13.56
C HIS A 2 2.04 -21.63 12.14
N VAL A 3 0.99 -22.11 11.48
CA VAL A 3 1.03 -22.45 10.06
C VAL A 3 1.02 -21.11 9.31
N PRO A 4 2.05 -20.77 8.52
CA PRO A 4 2.00 -19.56 7.70
C PRO A 4 0.81 -19.70 6.76
N ASP A 5 -0.06 -18.69 6.71
CA ASP A 5 -1.16 -18.67 5.74
C ASP A 5 -0.53 -18.74 4.35
N PRO A 6 -0.85 -19.74 3.50
CA PRO A 6 -0.22 -19.92 2.19
C PRO A 6 -0.39 -18.71 1.26
N ARG A 7 -1.32 -17.79 1.58
CA ARG A 7 -1.44 -16.49 0.89
C ARG A 7 -0.21 -15.59 1.09
N SER A 8 0.41 -15.66 2.27
CA SER A 8 1.60 -14.87 2.63
C SER A 8 2.82 -15.22 1.76
N GLU A 9 2.92 -16.45 1.26
CA GLU A 9 4.03 -16.87 0.38
C GLU A 9 3.98 -16.15 -0.97
N TYR A 10 2.79 -16.03 -1.57
CA TYR A 10 2.60 -15.31 -2.82
C TYR A 10 2.80 -13.81 -2.65
N ASP A 11 2.28 -13.23 -1.56
CA ASP A 11 2.48 -11.81 -1.26
C ASP A 11 3.96 -11.48 -1.06
N THR A 12 4.72 -12.39 -0.44
CA THR A 12 6.18 -12.27 -0.29
C THR A 12 6.89 -12.24 -1.65
N LEU A 13 6.49 -13.09 -2.60
CA LEU A 13 7.08 -13.11 -3.96
C LEU A 13 6.75 -11.84 -4.75
N ILE A 14 5.51 -11.34 -4.64
CA ILE A 14 5.10 -10.08 -5.25
C ILE A 14 5.93 -8.93 -4.68
N ALA A 15 6.08 -8.87 -3.35
CA ALA A 15 6.87 -7.87 -2.67
C ALA A 15 8.36 -7.94 -3.08
N ALA A 16 8.96 -9.13 -3.09
CA ALA A 16 10.34 -9.32 -3.51
C ALA A 16 10.58 -8.84 -4.95
N THR A 17 9.65 -9.14 -5.86
CA THR A 17 9.72 -8.68 -7.25
C THR A 17 9.67 -7.15 -7.32
N ALA A 18 8.71 -6.53 -6.62
CA ALA A 18 8.60 -5.08 -6.59
C ALA A 18 9.85 -4.41 -6.00
N LEU A 19 10.42 -4.98 -4.94
CA LEU A 19 11.62 -4.47 -4.28
C LEU A 19 12.86 -4.53 -5.20
N VAL A 20 13.10 -5.69 -5.84
CA VAL A 20 14.24 -5.89 -6.74
C VAL A 20 14.19 -4.95 -7.95
N HIS A 21 12.98 -4.62 -8.41
CA HIS A 21 12.79 -3.77 -9.59
C HIS A 21 12.47 -2.30 -9.28
N GLY A 22 12.42 -1.90 -7.99
CA GLY A 22 12.06 -0.53 -7.60
C GLY A 22 10.63 -0.13 -7.97
N MET A 23 9.70 -1.08 -7.98
CA MET A 23 8.30 -0.87 -8.34
C MET A 23 7.41 -0.63 -7.10
N THR A 24 6.23 -0.07 -7.33
CA THR A 24 5.19 0.12 -6.31
C THR A 24 4.14 -0.98 -6.42
N VAL A 25 3.81 -1.63 -5.30
CA VAL A 25 2.69 -2.58 -5.23
C VAL A 25 1.40 -1.80 -5.03
N VAL A 26 0.50 -1.89 -6.01
CA VAL A 26 -0.84 -1.29 -5.93
C VAL A 26 -1.81 -2.34 -5.40
N THR A 27 -2.33 -2.17 -4.18
CA THR A 27 -3.19 -3.17 -3.54
C THR A 27 -4.19 -2.53 -2.58
N ARG A 28 -5.34 -3.20 -2.41
CA ARG A 28 -6.31 -2.85 -1.35
C ARG A 28 -5.79 -3.24 0.03
N ASN A 29 -5.08 -4.36 0.11
CA ASN A 29 -4.63 -4.93 1.37
C ASN A 29 -3.18 -4.54 1.66
N THR A 30 -2.97 -3.26 1.96
CA THR A 30 -1.62 -2.76 2.26
C THR A 30 -1.03 -3.34 3.54
N ALA A 31 -1.86 -3.87 4.45
CA ALA A 31 -1.41 -4.44 5.71
C ALA A 31 -0.52 -5.68 5.50
N ASP A 32 -0.86 -6.55 4.54
CA ASP A 32 -0.10 -7.77 4.25
C ASP A 32 1.30 -7.48 3.72
N PHE A 33 1.49 -6.31 3.11
CA PHE A 33 2.76 -5.89 2.52
C PHE A 33 3.52 -4.89 3.38
N ALA A 34 2.95 -4.40 4.48
CA ALA A 34 3.52 -3.33 5.30
C ALA A 34 4.90 -3.70 5.88
N ALA A 35 5.13 -4.98 6.21
CA ALA A 35 6.39 -5.48 6.75
C ALA A 35 7.47 -5.75 5.67
N SER A 36 7.12 -5.67 4.38
CA SER A 36 8.03 -6.06 3.29
C SER A 36 8.98 -4.94 2.83
N GLY A 37 8.71 -3.69 3.21
CA GLY A 37 9.53 -2.52 2.83
C GLY A 37 9.35 -2.04 1.39
N VAL A 38 8.41 -2.61 0.63
CA VAL A 38 8.07 -2.13 -0.71
C VAL A 38 7.25 -0.85 -0.67
N MET A 39 7.30 -0.06 -1.75
CA MET A 39 6.38 1.06 -1.92
C MET A 39 4.95 0.53 -2.12
N LEU A 40 3.98 1.11 -1.41
CA LEU A 40 2.58 0.71 -1.43
C LEU A 40 1.68 1.85 -1.89
N LEU A 41 0.71 1.52 -2.75
CA LEU A 41 -0.35 2.43 -3.17
C LEU A 41 -1.69 1.74 -2.99
N ASN A 42 -2.59 2.34 -2.21
CA ASN A 42 -3.97 1.87 -2.10
C ASN A 42 -4.89 2.74 -2.98
N PRO A 43 -5.38 2.23 -4.13
CA PRO A 43 -6.17 3.04 -5.06
C PRO A 43 -7.60 3.32 -4.56
N TRP A 44 -8.02 2.70 -3.44
CA TRP A 44 -9.31 3.00 -2.81
C TRP A 44 -9.25 4.15 -1.82
N ILE A 45 -8.05 4.61 -1.46
CA ILE A 45 -7.87 5.82 -0.65
C ILE A 45 -7.68 6.96 -1.62
N SER A 46 -8.53 7.99 -1.56
CA SER A 46 -8.37 9.19 -2.40
C SER A 46 -7.05 9.87 -2.06
N GLN A 47 -6.16 9.98 -3.05
CA GLN A 47 -4.91 10.71 -2.96
C GLN A 47 -5.10 12.22 -3.17
N LEU A 48 -6.29 12.65 -3.60
CA LEU A 48 -6.60 14.05 -3.96
C LEU A 48 -7.09 14.91 -2.79
N ASN A 49 -7.07 14.40 -1.56
CA ASN A 49 -7.57 15.12 -0.38
C ASN A 49 -6.46 15.89 0.38
N GLU A 50 -5.29 16.11 -0.22
CA GLU A 50 -4.13 16.72 0.44
C GLU A 50 -4.00 18.24 0.25
N GLU A 51 -4.98 18.91 -0.34
CA GLU A 51 -5.00 20.38 -0.34
C GLU A 51 -5.76 20.87 0.91
N PRO A 52 -5.10 21.41 1.96
CA PRO A 52 -5.81 22.19 2.96
C PRO A 52 -6.31 23.45 2.25
N VAL A 53 -7.57 23.46 1.85
CA VAL A 53 -8.21 24.64 1.25
C VAL A 53 -8.00 25.84 2.18
N PRO A 54 -7.11 26.79 1.84
CA PRO A 54 -6.84 27.93 2.69
C PRO A 54 -7.80 29.04 2.28
N TYR A 55 -8.78 29.35 3.14
CA TYR A 55 -9.84 30.38 2.97
C TYR A 55 -10.85 30.04 1.85
N GLY A 56 -12.15 30.30 1.90
CA GLY A 56 -13.13 31.02 2.74
C GLY A 56 -14.45 30.87 1.95
N ILE A 57 -15.63 30.83 2.57
CA ILE A 57 -16.51 32.00 2.72
C ILE A 57 -17.47 31.68 3.88
N GLU A 58 -17.46 32.58 4.86
CA GLU A 58 -18.54 32.79 5.80
C GLU A 58 -19.82 33.22 5.05
N SER A 59 -20.92 32.48 5.23
CA SER A 59 -22.28 33.02 5.41
C SER A 59 -23.24 31.89 5.75
#